data_AF-A0A937YHF0-F1
#
_entry.id   AF-A0A937YHF0-F1
#
_cell.length_a   1.000
_cell.length_b   1.000
_cell.length_c   1.000
_cell.angle_alpha   90.00
_cell.angle_beta   90.00
_cell.angle_gamma   90.00
#
_symmetry.space_group_name_H-M   'P 1'
#
loop_
_entity.id
_entity.type
_entity.pdbx_description
1 polymer ?
#
loop_
_entity_poly.entity_id
_entity_poly.type
_entity_poly.pdbx_seq_one_letter_code
_entity_poly.pdbx_strand_id
1 'polypeptide(L)'
;MSKDFIGYDTLVDSALRGAVRQALKVVSERGLLGNHHLYITFRTGFAGVEIPDFLRERYPDEMTIVLQHQYWGLEAEEDTFSVTLSFNKARCTLTVPYAAIIRFADPGVKFGLQFTGLETGAKGVGPATTTALVPPASASGETPAAEPKSESKKAEPKPATVAKGEEPLEAPSKVIRLDTIRRK
;
A
#
# COMPACT_ATOMS: atom_id res chain seq x y z
N MET A 1 3.85 15.85 -36.55
CA MET A 1 4.35 15.55 -35.19
C MET A 1 4.65 16.88 -34.52
N SER A 2 3.73 17.38 -33.70
CA SER A 2 3.92 18.63 -32.97
C SER A 2 4.99 18.41 -31.90
N LYS A 3 6.10 19.13 -32.02
CA LYS A 3 7.23 19.04 -31.09
C LYS A 3 6.78 19.69 -29.77
N ASP A 4 6.74 18.92 -28.70
CA ASP A 4 6.35 19.43 -27.38
C ASP A 4 7.52 20.27 -26.83
N PHE A 5 7.44 21.59 -27.00
CA PHE A 5 8.50 22.52 -26.59
C PHE A 5 8.54 22.77 -25.08
N ILE A 6 7.46 22.42 -24.37
CA ILE A 6 7.31 22.67 -22.93
C ILE A 6 7.65 21.41 -22.12
N GLY A 7 7.58 20.22 -22.73
CA GLY A 7 7.88 18.96 -22.04
C GLY A 7 6.80 18.64 -21.00
N TYR A 8 5.53 18.85 -21.35
CA TYR A 8 4.41 18.64 -20.42
C TYR A 8 4.40 17.23 -19.84
N ASP A 9 4.81 16.24 -20.63
CA ASP A 9 4.95 14.84 -20.20
C ASP A 9 5.86 14.71 -18.98
N THR A 10 7.06 15.31 -19.01
CA THR A 10 8.02 15.29 -17.92
C THR A 10 7.54 16.10 -16.71
N LEU A 11 6.86 17.24 -16.94
CA LEU A 11 6.28 18.04 -15.86
C LEU A 11 5.17 17.29 -15.11
N VAL A 12 4.29 16.62 -15.85
CA VAL A 12 3.21 15.82 -15.28
C VAL A 12 3.78 14.61 -14.54
N ASP A 13 4.76 13.91 -15.11
CA ASP A 13 5.45 12.78 -14.46
C ASP A 13 6.07 13.21 -13.12
N SER A 14 6.81 14.32 -13.10
CA SER A 14 7.40 14.88 -11.89
C SER A 14 6.35 15.28 -10.85
N ALA A 15 5.25 15.92 -11.27
CA ALA A 15 4.16 16.29 -10.37
C ALA A 15 3.46 15.06 -9.76
N LEU A 16 3.22 14.02 -10.57
CA LEU A 16 2.60 12.76 -10.12
C LEU A 16 3.53 11.99 -9.17
N ARG A 17 4.84 11.97 -9.42
CA ARG A 17 5.83 11.41 -8.48
C ARG A 17 5.82 12.18 -7.16
N GLY A 18 5.70 13.50 -7.21
CA GLY A 18 5.53 14.35 -6.03
C GLY A 18 4.29 13.98 -5.21
N ALA A 19 3.18 13.63 -5.87
CA ALA A 19 1.97 13.15 -5.19
C ALA A 19 2.20 11.80 -4.49
N VAL A 20 2.92 10.86 -5.13
CA VAL A 20 3.30 9.57 -4.50
C VAL A 20 4.18 9.78 -3.27
N ARG A 21 5.16 10.68 -3.35
CA ARG A 21 6.01 11.04 -2.22
C ARG A 21 5.19 11.58 -1.04
N GLN A 22 4.26 12.50 -1.30
CA GLN A 22 3.37 13.02 -0.26
C GLN A 22 2.48 11.93 0.34
N ALA A 23 1.94 11.03 -0.49
CA ALA A 23 1.15 9.91 -0.01
C ALA A 23 1.95 9.00 0.93
N LEU A 24 3.18 8.62 0.54
CA LEU A 24 4.06 7.79 1.37
C LEU A 24 4.47 8.48 2.67
N LYS A 25 4.68 9.80 2.65
CA LYS A 25 4.96 10.58 3.86
C LYS A 25 3.78 10.54 4.84
N VAL A 26 2.56 10.75 4.36
CA VAL A 26 1.35 10.65 5.19
C VAL A 26 1.21 9.25 5.78
N VAL A 27 1.51 8.20 5.01
CA VAL A 27 1.47 6.80 5.48
C VAL A 27 2.58 6.50 6.48
N SER A 28 3.77 7.07 6.33
CA SER A 28 4.86 6.94 7.30
C SER A 28 4.48 7.56 8.66
N GLU A 29 3.82 8.72 8.65
CA GLU A 29 3.46 9.44 9.88
C GLU A 29 2.19 8.90 10.56
N ARG A 30 1.17 8.51 9.78
CA ARG A 30 -0.16 8.13 10.29
C ARG A 30 -0.45 6.63 10.20
N GLY A 31 0.36 5.89 9.46
CA GLY A 31 0.06 4.52 9.04
C GLY A 31 -0.98 4.46 7.92
N LEU A 32 -1.24 3.24 7.45
CA LEU A 32 -2.34 2.95 6.52
C LEU A 32 -3.64 2.85 7.32
N LEU A 33 -4.57 3.76 7.05
CA LEU A 33 -5.90 3.77 7.69
C LEU A 33 -6.92 3.07 6.80
N GLY A 34 -7.92 2.41 7.41
CA GLY A 34 -9.01 1.76 6.67
C GLY A 34 -8.54 0.63 5.75
N ASN A 35 -9.03 0.62 4.51
CA ASN A 35 -8.73 -0.44 3.52
C ASN A 35 -7.66 -0.01 2.50
N HIS A 36 -6.90 1.05 2.78
CA HIS A 36 -5.83 1.51 1.90
C HIS A 36 -4.65 0.54 1.93
N HIS A 37 -4.16 0.20 0.75
CA HIS A 37 -2.97 -0.64 0.59
C HIS A 37 -2.32 -0.33 -0.75
N LEU A 38 -1.02 -0.12 -0.71
CA LEU A 38 -0.29 0.46 -1.83
C LEU A 38 0.45 -0.64 -2.59
N TYR A 39 0.18 -0.74 -3.88
CA TYR A 39 0.98 -1.49 -4.84
C TYR A 39 2.00 -0.54 -5.45
N ILE A 40 3.28 -0.80 -5.20
CA ILE A 40 4.36 0.02 -5.74
C ILE A 40 5.23 -0.90 -6.57
N THR A 41 5.28 -0.63 -7.87
CA THR A 41 6.19 -1.30 -8.79
C THR A 41 7.34 -0.35 -9.09
N PHE A 42 8.57 -0.84 -8.95
CA PHE A 42 9.79 -0.10 -9.24
C PHE A 42 10.77 -0.96 -10.03
N ARG A 43 11.68 -0.29 -10.75
CA ARG A 43 12.79 -0.94 -11.45
C ARG A 43 13.89 -1.31 -10.46
N THR A 44 14.24 -2.59 -10.38
CA THR A 44 15.26 -3.07 -9.43
C THR A 44 16.68 -2.72 -9.85
N GLY A 45 16.92 -2.51 -11.15
CA GLY A 45 18.21 -2.08 -11.70
C GLY A 45 18.46 -0.57 -11.67
N PHE A 46 17.56 0.24 -11.11
CA PHE A 46 17.73 1.69 -11.06
C PHE A 46 18.79 2.11 -10.03
N ALA A 47 19.56 3.15 -10.34
CA ALA A 47 20.61 3.65 -9.45
C ALA A 47 20.04 4.14 -8.10
N GLY A 48 20.61 3.64 -7.00
CA GLY A 48 20.14 3.98 -5.64
C GLY A 48 19.06 3.06 -5.09
N VAL A 49 18.60 2.05 -5.86
CA VAL A 49 17.77 0.97 -5.31
C VAL A 49 18.64 0.03 -4.50
N GLU A 50 18.32 -0.14 -3.22
CA GLU A 50 19.01 -1.03 -2.31
C GLU A 50 18.05 -2.17 -1.91
N ILE A 51 18.30 -3.36 -2.45
CA ILE A 51 17.53 -4.57 -2.18
C ILE A 51 18.47 -5.76 -1.96
N PRO A 52 18.07 -6.76 -1.15
CA PRO A 52 18.82 -8.00 -1.00
C PRO A 52 19.11 -8.71 -2.34
N ASP A 53 20.30 -9.31 -2.45
CA ASP A 53 20.76 -9.97 -3.68
C ASP A 53 19.80 -11.06 -4.18
N PHE A 54 19.23 -11.84 -3.26
CA PHE A 54 18.28 -12.89 -3.60
C PHE A 54 16.98 -12.36 -4.23
N LEU A 55 16.56 -11.13 -3.90
CA LEU A 55 15.40 -10.49 -4.54
C LEU A 55 15.79 -9.94 -5.90
N ARG A 56 16.98 -9.35 -6.02
CA ARG A 56 17.50 -8.84 -7.30
C ARG A 56 17.67 -9.95 -8.32
N GLU A 57 18.15 -11.12 -7.91
CA GLU A 57 18.31 -12.27 -8.82
C GLU A 57 16.97 -12.89 -9.22
N ARG A 58 15.98 -12.88 -8.32
CA ARG A 58 14.60 -13.32 -8.62
C ARG A 58 13.85 -12.33 -9.52
N TYR A 59 14.08 -11.04 -9.32
CA TYR A 59 13.39 -9.94 -9.99
C TYR A 59 14.41 -8.95 -10.58
N PRO A 60 15.04 -9.28 -11.72
CA PRO A 60 16.14 -8.48 -12.27
C PRO A 60 15.70 -7.19 -12.97
N ASP A 61 14.44 -7.09 -13.39
CA ASP A 61 13.93 -5.95 -14.17
C ASP A 61 13.03 -5.04 -13.32
N GLU A 62 11.92 -5.61 -12.82
CA GLU A 62 10.89 -4.89 -12.08
C GLU A 62 10.42 -5.71 -10.88
N MET A 63 10.14 -5.04 -9.78
CA MET A 63 9.61 -5.65 -8.56
C MET A 63 8.39 -4.88 -8.08
N THR A 64 7.34 -5.60 -7.69
CA THR A 64 6.15 -5.01 -7.06
C THR A 64 6.11 -5.37 -5.59
N ILE A 65 6.02 -4.35 -4.74
CA ILE A 65 5.80 -4.50 -3.29
C ILE A 65 4.39 -4.06 -2.93
N VAL A 66 3.85 -4.65 -1.86
CA VAL A 66 2.53 -4.32 -1.32
C VAL A 66 2.69 -3.82 0.10
N LEU A 67 2.31 -2.57 0.35
CA LEU A 67 2.24 -1.99 1.68
C LEU A 67 0.81 -2.15 2.20
N GLN A 68 0.61 -3.06 3.15
CA GLN A 68 -0.69 -3.34 3.77
C GLN A 68 -0.56 -3.51 5.28
N HIS A 69 -0.49 -4.74 5.79
CA HIS A 69 -0.46 -5.02 7.24
C HIS A 69 0.93 -5.42 7.76
N GLN A 70 1.79 -5.93 6.88
CA GLN A 70 3.09 -6.49 7.25
C GLN A 70 4.24 -5.66 6.67
N TYR A 71 4.31 -4.40 7.10
CA TYR A 71 5.45 -3.53 6.84
C TYR A 71 5.88 -2.87 8.16
N TRP A 72 7.16 -2.52 8.25
CA TRP A 72 7.74 -1.89 9.43
C TRP A 72 8.73 -0.82 9.00
N GLY A 73 8.89 0.20 9.86
CA GLY A 73 9.88 1.26 9.64
C GLY A 73 9.76 1.89 8.26
N LEU A 74 8.54 2.25 7.85
CA LEU A 74 8.36 3.02 6.62
C LEU A 74 8.88 4.43 6.87
N GLU A 75 9.97 4.80 6.22
CA GLU A 75 10.56 6.12 6.25
C GLU A 75 10.48 6.72 4.85
N ALA A 76 9.85 7.88 4.74
CA ALA A 76 9.69 8.59 3.47
C ALA A 76 10.55 9.86 3.52
N GLU A 77 11.67 9.85 2.81
CA GLU A 77 12.63 10.95 2.75
C GLU A 77 12.30 11.91 1.59
N GLU A 78 13.28 12.74 1.19
CA GLU A 78 13.12 13.68 0.08
C GLU A 78 13.14 13.00 -1.28
N ASP A 79 14.12 12.13 -1.49
CA ASP A 79 14.36 11.47 -2.79
C ASP A 79 14.12 9.96 -2.76
N THR A 80 14.10 9.36 -1.56
CA THR A 80 13.98 7.92 -1.35
C THR A 80 12.95 7.57 -0.30
N PHE A 81 12.48 6.33 -0.32
CA PHE A 81 11.75 5.74 0.79
C PHE A 81 12.37 4.41 1.19
N SER A 82 12.36 4.13 2.49
CA SER A 82 12.86 2.91 3.08
C SER A 82 11.72 2.16 3.75
N VAL A 83 11.66 0.85 3.57
CA VAL A 83 10.64 0.02 4.21
C VAL A 83 11.16 -1.36 4.52
N THR A 84 10.79 -1.89 5.69
CA THR A 84 11.07 -3.28 6.05
C THR A 84 9.87 -4.16 5.73
N LEU A 85 10.08 -5.19 4.91
CA LEU A 85 9.07 -6.18 4.55
C LEU A 85 9.57 -7.59 4.90
N SER A 86 8.64 -8.55 5.00
CA SER A 86 8.97 -9.95 5.28
C SER A 86 8.98 -10.75 3.97
N PHE A 87 10.13 -11.33 3.62
CA PHE A 87 10.32 -12.23 2.48
C PHE A 87 10.81 -13.57 2.99
N ASN A 88 10.13 -14.67 2.64
CA ASN A 88 10.54 -16.03 3.06
C ASN A 88 10.84 -16.15 4.57
N LYS A 89 10.02 -15.52 5.42
CA LYS A 89 10.18 -15.46 6.89
C LYS A 89 11.39 -14.65 7.39
N ALA A 90 12.13 -13.99 6.50
CA ALA A 90 13.19 -13.05 6.86
C ALA A 90 12.70 -11.60 6.67
N ARG A 91 13.04 -10.71 7.60
CA ARG A 91 12.79 -9.27 7.45
C ARG A 91 13.90 -8.69 6.60
N CYS A 92 13.53 -8.00 5.52
CA CYS A 92 14.47 -7.31 4.66
C CYS A 92 14.05 -5.86 4.52
N THR A 93 15.03 -4.99 4.68
CA THR A 93 14.87 -3.56 4.40
C THR A 93 15.11 -3.32 2.92
N LEU A 94 14.26 -2.52 2.31
CA LEU A 94 14.35 -2.07 0.93
C LEU A 94 14.42 -0.55 0.94
N THR A 95 15.37 0.00 0.20
CA THR A 95 15.49 1.44 -0.04
C THR A 95 15.26 1.70 -1.52
N VAL A 96 14.28 2.53 -1.84
CA VAL A 96 13.85 2.76 -3.23
C VAL A 96 13.71 4.26 -3.49
N PRO A 97 14.41 4.82 -4.50
CA PRO A 97 14.21 6.19 -4.93
C PRO A 97 12.87 6.37 -5.65
N TYR A 98 12.21 7.52 -5.47
CA TYR A 98 10.93 7.81 -6.14
C TYR A 98 11.04 7.83 -7.67
N ALA A 99 12.24 8.11 -8.19
CA ALA A 99 12.54 8.03 -9.61
C ALA A 99 12.52 6.60 -10.18
N ALA A 100 12.72 5.57 -9.33
CA ALA A 100 12.66 4.16 -9.76
C ALA A 100 11.22 3.63 -9.89
N ILE A 101 10.22 4.35 -9.35
CA ILE A 101 8.82 3.92 -9.38
C ILE A 101 8.30 4.02 -10.82
N ILE A 102 7.67 2.94 -11.28
CA ILE A 102 7.05 2.83 -12.62
C ILE A 102 5.53 2.64 -12.55
N ARG A 103 5.01 2.13 -11.43
CA ARG A 103 3.58 2.03 -11.19
C ARG A 103 3.27 2.20 -9.71
N PHE A 104 2.20 2.90 -9.43
CA PHE A 104 1.65 3.08 -8.09
C PHE A 104 0.15 2.84 -8.14
N ALA A 105 -0.42 2.01 -7.26
CA ALA A 105 -1.85 1.80 -7.22
C ALA A 105 -2.37 1.59 -5.80
N ASP A 106 -3.58 2.07 -5.53
CA ASP A 106 -4.36 1.79 -4.32
C ASP A 106 -5.73 1.21 -4.73
N PRO A 107 -5.94 -0.11 -4.59
CA PRO A 107 -7.22 -0.73 -4.96
C PRO A 107 -8.36 -0.30 -4.05
N GLY A 108 -8.06 0.14 -2.82
CA GLY A 108 -9.03 0.63 -1.85
C GLY A 108 -9.89 1.77 -2.41
N VAL A 109 -9.27 2.69 -3.15
CA VAL A 109 -9.98 3.78 -3.85
C VAL A 109 -9.92 3.71 -5.38
N LYS A 110 -9.48 2.57 -5.95
CA LYS A 110 -9.29 2.38 -7.40
C LYS A 110 -8.38 3.46 -8.02
N PHE A 111 -7.37 3.87 -7.27
CA PHE A 111 -6.38 4.83 -7.73
C PHE A 111 -5.20 4.11 -8.37
N GLY A 112 -4.67 4.64 -9.48
CA GLY A 112 -3.56 4.02 -10.21
C GLY A 112 -2.82 5.06 -11.03
N LEU A 113 -1.50 5.06 -10.93
CA LEU A 113 -0.56 5.85 -11.68
C LEU A 113 0.43 4.91 -12.37
N GLN A 114 0.79 5.25 -13.60
CA GLN A 114 1.84 4.60 -14.34
C GLN A 114 2.78 5.67 -14.86
N PHE A 115 4.07 5.47 -14.63
CA PHE A 115 5.12 6.38 -15.02
C PHE A 115 5.86 5.75 -16.20
N THR A 116 6.00 6.52 -17.28
CA THR A 116 6.88 6.14 -18.38
C THR A 116 8.27 6.60 -17.95
N GLY A 117 9.16 5.65 -17.63
CA GLY A 117 10.56 6.00 -17.39
C GLY A 117 11.10 6.82 -18.55
N LEU A 118 12.12 7.66 -18.30
CA LEU A 118 12.85 8.51 -19.26
C LEU A 118 13.56 7.74 -20.39
N GLU A 119 12.97 6.65 -20.89
CA GLU A 119 13.38 5.94 -22.08
C GLU A 119 12.79 6.71 -23.27
N THR A 120 13.67 7.40 -23.97
CA THR A 120 13.36 8.07 -25.23
C THR A 120 12.65 7.12 -26.20
N GLY A 121 11.43 7.47 -26.62
CA GLY A 121 10.79 6.86 -27.80
C GLY A 121 9.45 6.16 -27.56
N ALA A 122 8.38 6.94 -27.71
CA ALA A 122 7.10 6.54 -28.30
C ALA A 122 6.37 5.32 -27.69
N LYS A 123 5.52 5.56 -26.70
CA LYS A 123 4.12 5.10 -26.74
C LYS A 123 3.22 5.97 -25.85
N GLY A 124 2.09 6.37 -26.40
CA GLY A 124 1.32 7.54 -25.98
C GLY A 124 0.73 7.50 -24.57
N VAL A 125 0.71 8.68 -23.97
CA VAL A 125 -0.20 9.07 -22.90
C VAL A 125 -1.64 9.02 -23.40
N GLY A 126 -2.37 8.00 -22.98
CA GLY A 126 -3.84 8.04 -22.94
C GLY A 126 -4.28 8.80 -21.69
N PRO A 127 -5.45 9.47 -21.71
CA PRO A 127 -5.97 10.17 -20.54
C PRO A 127 -6.06 9.19 -19.36
N ALA A 128 -5.92 9.71 -18.14
CA ALA A 128 -6.21 8.99 -16.90
C ALA A 128 -7.54 8.23 -17.03
N THR A 129 -7.45 6.97 -17.44
CA THR A 129 -8.60 6.09 -17.57
C THR A 129 -8.58 5.21 -16.33
N THR A 130 -9.70 5.22 -15.63
CA THR A 130 -10.00 4.34 -14.50
C THR A 130 -10.12 2.90 -15.00
N THR A 131 -9.04 2.30 -15.51
CA THR A 131 -9.03 0.86 -15.72
C THR A 131 -8.92 0.23 -14.34
N ALA A 132 -10.01 -0.40 -13.91
CA ALA A 132 -10.00 -1.38 -12.84
C ALA A 132 -8.93 -2.43 -13.19
N LEU A 133 -7.74 -2.28 -12.63
CA LEU A 133 -6.66 -3.23 -12.75
C LEU A 133 -7.00 -4.39 -11.84
N VAL A 134 -7.57 -5.43 -12.44
CA VAL A 134 -7.54 -6.78 -11.91
C VAL A 134 -6.05 -7.14 -11.76
N PRO A 135 -5.57 -7.59 -10.59
CA PRO A 135 -4.20 -8.07 -10.47
C PRO A 135 -3.97 -9.20 -11.48
N PRO A 136 -2.79 -9.30 -12.14
CA PRO A 136 -2.50 -10.40 -13.03
C PRO A 136 -2.49 -11.71 -12.24
N ALA A 137 -3.54 -12.51 -12.41
CA ALA A 137 -3.60 -13.90 -11.97
C ALA A 137 -2.75 -14.78 -12.90
N SER A 138 -1.42 -14.76 -12.69
CA SER A 138 -0.51 -15.90 -12.92
C SER A 138 0.94 -15.46 -12.73
N ALA A 139 1.37 -15.51 -11.48
CA ALA A 139 2.72 -15.96 -11.15
C ALA A 139 2.53 -17.06 -10.10
N SER A 140 2.54 -18.31 -10.57
CA SER A 140 2.70 -19.46 -9.71
C SER A 140 4.10 -19.39 -9.10
N GLY A 141 4.19 -19.23 -7.78
CA GLY A 141 5.47 -19.18 -7.08
C GLY A 141 5.38 -18.51 -5.71
N GLU A 142 4.93 -19.28 -4.72
CA GLU A 142 5.17 -19.09 -3.28
C GLU A 142 4.60 -17.83 -2.63
N THR A 143 3.31 -17.91 -2.28
CA THR A 143 2.73 -17.21 -1.13
C THR A 143 3.44 -17.67 0.15
N PRO A 144 3.90 -16.77 1.06
CA PRO A 144 4.11 -17.16 2.44
C PRO A 144 2.74 -17.26 3.12
N ALA A 145 2.08 -18.40 2.94
CA ALA A 145 0.95 -18.81 3.77
C ALA A 145 1.49 -19.68 4.92
N ALA A 146 1.20 -19.28 6.16
CA ALA A 146 1.25 -20.18 7.30
C ALA A 146 0.29 -19.69 8.40
N GLU A 147 -0.99 -20.02 8.25
CA GLU A 147 -1.75 -20.62 9.36
C GLU A 147 -1.60 -22.15 9.26
N PRO A 148 -1.74 -22.89 10.37
CA PRO A 148 -3.01 -23.58 10.55
C PRO A 148 -3.57 -23.58 11.99
N LYS A 149 -4.91 -23.62 12.04
CA LYS A 149 -5.79 -23.87 13.20
C LYS A 149 -5.52 -25.20 13.91
N SER A 150 -5.81 -25.26 15.22
CA SER A 150 -6.27 -26.47 15.91
C SER A 150 -7.31 -26.11 16.98
N GLU A 151 -8.45 -26.81 16.96
CA GLU A 151 -9.62 -26.60 17.81
C GLU A 151 -9.87 -27.84 18.69
N SER A 152 -10.37 -27.60 19.92
CA SER A 152 -11.18 -28.47 20.80
C SER A 152 -10.55 -29.60 21.64
N LYS A 153 -10.57 -29.46 22.99
CA LYS A 153 -11.48 -30.21 23.91
C LYS A 153 -11.36 -29.84 25.41
N LYS A 154 -12.52 -29.45 25.99
CA LYS A 154 -13.17 -29.93 27.24
C LYS A 154 -12.39 -30.06 28.56
N ALA A 155 -12.76 -29.25 29.56
CA ALA A 155 -13.00 -29.69 30.95
C ALA A 155 -13.76 -28.62 31.79
N GLU A 156 -14.99 -28.94 32.18
CA GLU A 156 -15.66 -28.46 33.41
C GLU A 156 -15.19 -29.37 34.59
N PRO A 157 -15.16 -28.88 35.85
CA PRO A 157 -16.35 -28.96 36.72
C PRO A 157 -16.60 -27.74 37.65
N LYS A 158 -17.85 -27.63 38.12
CA LYS A 158 -18.46 -26.72 39.14
C LYS A 158 -18.30 -27.27 40.60
N PRO A 159 -18.91 -26.73 41.69
CA PRO A 159 -19.34 -25.35 42.08
C PRO A 159 -19.00 -24.95 43.56
N ALA A 160 -19.22 -23.66 43.93
CA ALA A 160 -19.76 -23.14 45.22
C ALA A 160 -19.74 -21.58 45.15
N THR A 161 -20.83 -20.79 45.12
CA THR A 161 -21.98 -20.54 46.04
C THR A 161 -21.90 -19.11 46.66
N VAL A 162 -22.83 -18.26 46.19
CA VAL A 162 -23.54 -17.06 46.74
C VAL A 162 -22.83 -15.88 47.45
N ALA A 163 -23.10 -14.66 46.96
CA ALA A 163 -24.09 -13.67 47.48
C ALA A 163 -24.02 -12.37 46.63
N LYS A 164 -25.03 -11.99 45.82
CA LYS A 164 -26.31 -11.27 46.08
C LYS A 164 -26.17 -9.73 46.17
N GLY A 165 -26.91 -9.04 45.28
CA GLY A 165 -27.24 -7.59 45.26
C GLY A 165 -26.72 -6.90 43.99
N GLU A 166 -27.41 -6.09 43.19
CA GLU A 166 -28.79 -5.57 43.06
C GLU A 166 -28.88 -5.01 41.59
N GLU A 167 -30.07 -4.92 40.98
CA GLU A 167 -30.29 -4.48 39.57
C GLU A 167 -30.30 -2.92 39.38
N PRO A 168 -30.72 -2.33 38.24
CA PRO A 168 -29.83 -1.79 37.20
C PRO A 168 -30.05 -0.29 36.90
N LEU A 169 -29.09 0.42 36.28
CA LEU A 169 -29.33 1.77 35.75
C LEU A 169 -28.70 1.99 34.36
N GLU A 170 -29.60 2.04 33.37
CA GLU A 170 -29.68 2.88 32.17
C GLU A 170 -28.40 3.36 31.44
N ALA A 171 -28.27 2.93 30.18
CA ALA A 171 -27.79 3.76 29.07
C ALA A 171 -29.03 4.32 28.33
N PRO A 172 -28.96 5.48 27.64
CA PRO A 172 -28.36 5.48 26.30
C PRO A 172 -27.59 6.76 25.91
N SER A 173 -26.40 6.57 25.33
CA SER A 173 -25.62 7.60 24.66
C SER A 173 -26.34 8.08 23.39
N LYS A 174 -26.64 9.39 23.36
CA LYS A 174 -27.41 10.08 22.32
C LYS A 174 -26.54 10.39 21.10
N VAL A 175 -26.92 9.79 19.97
CA VAL A 175 -26.43 10.06 18.62
C VAL A 175 -26.94 11.43 18.16
N ILE A 176 -26.06 12.35 17.78
CA ILE A 176 -26.43 13.61 17.11
C ILE A 176 -25.94 13.51 15.65
N ARG A 177 -26.88 13.26 14.74
CA ARG A 177 -26.70 13.43 13.30
C ARG A 177 -26.94 14.90 12.96
N LEU A 178 -25.94 15.56 12.37
CA LEU A 178 -26.03 16.93 11.91
C LEU A 178 -26.36 16.92 10.41
N ASP A 179 -27.64 16.86 10.09
CA ASP A 179 -28.17 17.06 8.73
C ASP A 179 -28.86 18.43 8.72
N THR A 180 -28.27 19.40 8.01
CA THR A 180 -28.71 20.79 8.03
C THR A 180 -28.93 21.29 6.60
N ILE A 181 -30.22 21.35 6.28
CA ILE A 181 -30.92 22.40 5.53
C ILE A 181 -30.94 22.27 4.00
N ARG A 182 -32.06 21.70 3.54
CA ARG A 182 -32.75 22.06 2.30
C ARG A 182 -34.14 22.60 2.65
N ARG A 183 -34.36 23.90 2.43
CA ARG A 183 -35.64 24.57 2.05
C ARG A 183 -35.50 26.09 2.27
N LYS A 184 -35.64 26.87 1.21
CA LYS A 184 -36.95 27.37 0.77
C LYS A 184 -36.87 27.82 -0.68
#